data_AF-A0A0D9PED0-F1
#
_entry.id   AF-A0A0D9PED0-F1
#
_cell.length_a   1.000
_cell.length_b   1.000
_cell.length_c   1.000
_cell.angle_alpha   90.00
_cell.angle_beta   90.00
_cell.angle_gamma   90.00
#
_symmetry.space_group_name_H-M   'P 1'
#
loop_
_entity.id
_entity.type
_entity.pdbx_description
1 polymer ?
#
loop_
_entity_poly.entity_id
_entity_poly.type
_entity_poly.pdbx_seq_one_letter_code
_entity_poly.pdbx_strand_id
1 'polypeptide(L)'
;MRPFYIIPLVFPALGLANKAEDNFAAVLFGNDYEFSVERGPCVNLKKGQPIFHEIKVTGHDVCTVYANLKCDTKVREFRGGVHEITNVVFKSIKCTVSEEL
;
A
#
# COMPACT_ATOMS: atom_id res chain seq x y z
N MET A 1 17.15 38.89 51.64
CA MET A 1 17.70 37.67 51.03
C MET A 1 16.53 36.88 50.44
N ARG A 2 16.49 36.71 49.11
CA ARG A 2 15.45 35.93 48.42
C ARG A 2 16.07 34.61 47.96
N PRO A 3 15.46 33.44 48.21
CA PRO A 3 15.82 32.25 47.46
C PRO A 3 14.99 32.21 46.17
N PHE A 4 15.69 32.23 45.04
CA PHE A 4 15.15 31.80 43.76
C PHE A 4 15.00 30.28 43.81
N TYR A 5 13.76 29.79 43.81
CA TYR A 5 13.48 28.38 43.54
C TYR A 5 13.20 28.23 42.04
N ILE A 6 14.10 27.56 41.34
CA ILE A 6 13.87 27.05 39.99
C ILE A 6 14.14 25.53 40.08
N ILE A 7 13.24 24.68 39.60
CA ILE A 7 13.38 23.76 38.43
C ILE A 7 12.67 22.44 38.86
N PRO A 8 12.12 21.55 37.99
CA PRO A 8 11.55 21.69 36.64
C PRO A 8 10.10 21.14 36.56
N LEU A 9 9.30 21.69 35.64
CA LEU A 9 8.15 20.97 35.08
C LEU A 9 8.69 19.93 34.09
N VAL A 10 8.82 18.68 34.53
CA VAL A 10 9.05 17.54 33.62
C VAL A 10 7.69 17.08 33.14
N PHE A 11 7.29 17.52 31.95
CA PHE A 11 6.19 16.89 31.23
C PHE A 11 6.75 15.66 30.50
N PRO A 12 6.38 14.43 30.87
CA PRO A 12 6.59 13.31 29.99
C PRO A 12 5.62 13.51 28.81
N ALA A 13 6.14 14.03 27.70
CA ALA A 13 5.45 13.93 26.42
C ALA A 13 5.42 12.43 26.08
N LEU A 14 4.34 11.76 26.47
CA LEU A 14 3.99 10.46 25.94
C LEU A 14 3.74 10.65 24.45
N GLY A 15 4.79 10.42 23.65
CA GLY A 15 4.68 10.32 22.21
C GLY A 15 3.77 9.14 21.90
N LEU A 16 2.50 9.43 21.61
CA LEU A 16 1.63 8.49 20.91
C LEU A 16 2.21 8.32 19.51
N ALA A 17 3.10 7.34 19.36
CA ALA A 17 3.41 6.78 18.06
C ALA A 17 2.14 6.07 17.57
N ASN A 18 1.29 6.82 16.87
CA ASN A 18 0.18 6.24 16.12
C ASN A 18 0.81 5.37 15.03
N LYS A 19 0.88 4.06 15.29
CA LYS A 19 1.19 3.05 14.29
C LYS A 19 0.01 3.07 13.32
N ALA A 20 0.13 3.83 12.22
CA ALA A 20 -0.80 3.69 11.11
C ALA A 20 -0.70 2.23 10.66
N GLU A 21 -1.74 1.44 10.94
CA GLU A 21 -1.86 0.12 10.33
C GLU A 21 -2.00 0.36 8.84
N ASP A 22 -0.93 0.08 8.09
CA ASP A 22 -0.94 0.10 6.63
C ASP A 22 -1.98 -0.92 6.16
N ASN A 23 -3.19 -0.43 5.84
CA ASN A 23 -4.30 -1.22 5.33
C ASN A 23 -4.13 -1.62 3.85
N PHE A 24 -2.92 -1.49 3.33
CA PHE A 24 -2.60 -1.75 1.93
C PHE A 24 -2.40 -3.25 1.68
N ALA A 25 -3.09 -3.74 0.65
CA ALA A 25 -2.96 -5.10 0.14
C ALA A 25 -1.74 -5.26 -0.76
N ALA A 26 -1.36 -4.19 -1.47
CA ALA A 26 -0.17 -4.17 -2.30
C ALA A 26 0.39 -2.76 -2.48
N VAL A 27 1.63 -2.67 -2.96
CA VAL A 27 2.27 -1.45 -3.45
C VAL A 27 2.83 -1.72 -4.84
N LEU A 28 2.54 -0.84 -5.79
CA LEU A 28 3.14 -0.83 -7.13
C LEU A 28 4.31 0.15 -7.17
N PHE A 29 5.42 -0.24 -7.78
CA PHE A 29 6.63 0.59 -7.91
C PHE A 29 6.95 0.88 -9.38
N GLY A 30 7.23 2.15 -9.69
CA GLY A 30 7.58 2.60 -11.04
C GLY A 30 8.37 3.92 -11.01
N ASN A 31 9.61 3.97 -11.51
CA ASN A 31 10.41 5.21 -11.63
C ASN A 31 10.25 6.20 -10.47
N ASP A 32 10.67 5.80 -9.25
CA ASP A 32 10.57 6.59 -8.00
C ASP A 32 9.14 6.95 -7.55
N TYR A 33 8.13 6.31 -8.14
CA TYR A 33 6.73 6.44 -7.77
C TYR A 33 6.23 5.15 -7.13
N GLU A 34 5.57 5.31 -5.99
CA GLU A 34 4.90 4.24 -5.26
C GLU A 34 3.39 4.49 -5.27
N PHE A 35 2.63 3.41 -5.49
CA PHE A 35 1.18 3.46 -5.46
C PHE A 35 0.63 2.34 -4.59
N SER A 36 0.11 2.72 -3.43
CA SER A 36 -0.51 1.79 -2.50
C SER A 36 -1.93 1.42 -2.96
N VAL A 37 -2.25 0.13 -2.85
CA VAL A 37 -3.52 -0.46 -3.26
C VAL A 37 -4.19 -1.05 -2.04
N GLU A 38 -5.39 -0.58 -1.74
CA GLU A 38 -6.19 -1.06 -0.61
C GLU A 38 -6.90 -2.38 -0.94
N ARG A 39 -7.29 -3.12 0.11
CA ARG A 39 -8.16 -4.30 -0.03
C ARG A 39 -9.57 -3.89 -0.43
N GLY A 40 -10.23 -4.72 -1.23
CA GLY A 40 -11.67 -4.63 -1.48
C GLY A 40 -12.02 -4.15 -2.89
N PRO A 41 -12.32 -2.85 -3.11
CA PRO A 41 -12.88 -2.38 -4.37
C PRO A 41 -11.87 -2.44 -5.53
N CYS A 42 -12.40 -2.39 -6.75
CA CYS A 42 -11.59 -2.25 -7.96
C CYS A 42 -10.93 -0.87 -7.98
N VAL A 43 -9.59 -0.83 -8.02
CA VAL A 43 -8.79 0.40 -8.06
C VAL A 43 -8.32 0.65 -9.48
N ASN A 44 -8.67 1.81 -10.02
CA ASN A 44 -8.32 2.21 -11.38
C ASN A 44 -7.05 3.05 -11.40
N LEU A 45 -6.13 2.71 -12.30
CA LEU A 45 -4.95 3.52 -12.58
C LEU A 45 -5.35 4.77 -13.39
N LYS A 46 -4.74 5.91 -13.06
CA LYS A 46 -4.98 7.19 -13.71
C LYS A 46 -4.07 7.36 -14.92
N LYS A 47 -4.61 7.99 -15.96
CA LYS A 47 -3.84 8.41 -17.14
C LYS A 47 -2.82 9.46 -16.72
N GLY A 48 -1.55 9.06 -16.54
CA GLY A 48 -0.46 9.91 -16.03
C GLY A 48 0.44 9.20 -15.02
N GLN A 49 -0.01 8.08 -14.45
CA GLN A 49 0.88 7.22 -13.65
C GLN A 49 1.93 6.54 -14.53
N PRO A 50 3.13 6.26 -13.98
CA PRO A 50 4.20 5.64 -14.74
C PRO A 50 3.90 4.17 -15.05
N ILE A 51 4.78 3.56 -15.86
CA ILE A 51 4.80 2.11 -16.02
C ILE A 51 5.41 1.52 -14.74
N PHE A 52 4.66 0.61 -14.12
CA PHE A 52 5.12 -0.11 -12.94
C PHE A 52 5.96 -1.31 -13.35
N HIS A 53 7.09 -1.54 -12.67
CA HIS A 53 7.98 -2.68 -12.91
C HIS A 53 7.89 -3.72 -11.80
N GLU A 54 7.38 -3.36 -10.62
CA GLU A 54 7.24 -4.26 -9.48
C GLU A 54 5.89 -4.08 -8.78
N ILE A 55 5.34 -5.20 -8.31
CA ILE A 55 4.23 -5.25 -7.35
C ILE A 55 4.68 -6.02 -6.11
N LYS A 56 4.50 -5.42 -4.95
CA LYS A 56 4.66 -6.08 -3.66
C LYS A 56 3.29 -6.31 -3.04
N VAL A 57 2.89 -7.57 -2.92
CA VAL A 57 1.62 -7.99 -2.31
C VAL A 57 1.86 -8.40 -0.87
N THR A 58 1.02 -7.92 0.04
CA THR A 58 1.05 -8.26 1.47
C THR A 58 0.74 -9.75 1.66
N GLY A 59 1.37 -10.39 2.64
CA GLY A 59 1.53 -11.86 2.70
C GLY A 59 0.26 -12.69 2.48
N HIS A 60 -0.85 -12.35 3.12
CA HIS A 60 -2.11 -13.09 3.01
C HIS A 60 -3.04 -12.54 1.92
N ASP A 61 -2.60 -11.58 1.11
CA ASP A 61 -3.42 -10.97 0.07
C ASP A 61 -3.14 -11.58 -1.31
N VAL A 62 -4.15 -11.52 -2.16
CA VAL A 62 -4.08 -11.88 -3.59
C VAL A 62 -4.55 -10.67 -4.38
N CYS A 63 -3.71 -10.20 -5.30
CA CYS A 63 -4.02 -9.08 -6.16
C CYS A 63 -4.16 -9.54 -7.61
N THR A 64 -5.31 -9.27 -8.21
CA THR A 64 -5.55 -9.48 -9.64
C THR A 64 -5.46 -8.16 -10.38
N VAL A 65 -4.74 -8.13 -11.50
CA VAL A 65 -4.69 -6.99 -12.42
C VAL A 65 -5.55 -7.25 -13.65
N TYR A 66 -6.14 -6.20 -14.21
CA TYR A 66 -7.17 -6.29 -15.25
C TYR A 66 -6.91 -5.33 -16.40
N ALA A 67 -7.33 -5.71 -17.61
CA ALA A 67 -7.09 -4.94 -18.84
C ALA A 67 -7.98 -3.69 -18.99
N ASN A 68 -9.05 -3.59 -18.20
CA ASN A 68 -10.06 -2.54 -18.28
C ASN A 68 -10.30 -1.90 -16.91
N LEU A 69 -11.20 -0.93 -16.84
CA LEU A 69 -11.45 -0.13 -15.62
C LEU A 69 -12.55 -0.70 -14.71
N LYS A 70 -13.07 -1.88 -15.03
CA LYS A 70 -14.21 -2.49 -14.33
C LYS A 70 -13.84 -3.79 -13.61
N CYS A 71 -12.58 -4.22 -13.68
CA CYS A 71 -12.09 -5.46 -13.07
C CYS A 71 -12.84 -6.73 -13.53
N ASP A 72 -13.20 -6.81 -14.81
CA ASP A 72 -13.91 -7.94 -15.42
C ASP A 72 -13.02 -8.78 -16.35
N THR A 73 -12.04 -8.18 -17.02
CA THR A 73 -11.07 -8.93 -17.86
C THR A 73 -9.75 -9.13 -17.14
N LYS A 74 -9.61 -10.29 -16.46
CA LYS A 74 -8.38 -10.66 -15.74
C LYS A 74 -7.18 -10.76 -16.69
N VAL A 75 -6.05 -10.18 -16.29
CA VAL A 75 -4.77 -10.28 -17.01
C VAL A 75 -3.84 -11.23 -16.27
N ARG A 76 -3.64 -11.00 -14.96
CA ARG A 76 -2.74 -11.80 -14.14
C ARG A 76 -3.11 -11.68 -12.66
N GLU A 77 -2.74 -12.69 -11.89
CA GLU A 77 -2.91 -12.75 -10.44
C GLU A 77 -1.55 -12.88 -9.75
N PHE A 78 -1.40 -12.20 -8.61
CA PHE A 78 -0.20 -12.17 -7.78
C PHE A 78 -0.58 -12.49 -6.34
N ARG A 79 0.09 -13.47 -5.73
CA ARG A 79 -0.03 -13.80 -4.32
C ARG A 79 0.97 -13.00 -3.49
N GLY A 80 0.85 -13.05 -2.16
CA GLY A 80 1.80 -12.44 -1.23
C GLY A 80 3.27 -12.63 -1.64
N GLY A 81 4.03 -11.55 -1.63
CA GLY A 81 5.42 -11.51 -2.09
C GLY A 81 5.71 -10.36 -3.06
N VAL A 82 6.93 -10.33 -3.58
CA VAL A 82 7.40 -9.33 -4.54
C VAL A 82 7.45 -9.96 -5.92
N HIS A 83 6.88 -9.29 -6.93
CA HIS A 83 6.78 -9.80 -8.30
C HIS A 83 7.14 -8.73 -9.32
N GLU A 84 7.86 -9.13 -10.36
CA GLU A 84 8.12 -8.27 -11.51
C GLU A 84 6.91 -8.21 -12.45
N ILE A 85 6.56 -7.00 -12.89
CA ILE A 85 5.40 -6.70 -13.75
C ILE A 85 5.75 -5.82 -14.96
N THR A 86 7.03 -5.65 -15.30
CA THR A 86 7.52 -4.82 -16.41
C THR A 86 6.79 -5.08 -17.75
N ASN A 87 6.36 -6.32 -17.99
CA ASN A 87 5.68 -6.74 -19.23
C ASN A 87 4.15 -6.91 -19.09
N VAL A 88 3.57 -6.44 -17.99
CA VAL A 88 2.14 -6.61 -17.70
C VAL A 88 1.42 -5.28 -17.97
N VAL A 89 0.54 -5.28 -18.97
CA VAL A 89 -0.28 -4.11 -19.30
C VAL A 89 -1.66 -4.26 -18.65
N PHE A 90 -1.99 -3.36 -17.74
CA PHE A 90 -3.25 -3.35 -17.00
C PHE A 90 -3.72 -1.93 -16.75
N LYS A 91 -5.01 -1.78 -16.44
CA LYS A 91 -5.67 -0.50 -16.16
C LYS A 91 -6.29 -0.44 -14.78
N SER A 92 -6.56 -1.59 -14.17
CA SER A 92 -7.07 -1.65 -12.82
C SER A 92 -6.52 -2.86 -12.07
N ILE A 93 -6.63 -2.80 -10.75
CA ILE A 93 -6.18 -3.82 -9.83
C ILE A 93 -7.24 -4.01 -8.74
N LYS A 94 -7.43 -5.25 -8.29
CA LYS A 94 -8.29 -5.59 -7.16
C LYS A 94 -7.54 -6.57 -6.27
N CYS A 95 -7.53 -6.29 -4.97
CA CYS A 95 -6.90 -7.16 -3.99
C CYS A 95 -7.92 -7.68 -2.98
N THR A 96 -7.78 -8.94 -2.62
CA THR A 96 -8.62 -9.65 -1.65
C THR A 96 -7.73 -10.47 -0.72
N VAL A 97 -8.25 -10.81 0.46
CA VAL A 97 -7.57 -11.78 1.33
C VAL A 97 -7.59 -13.14 0.63
N SER A 98 -6.46 -13.84 0.66
CA SER A 98 -6.32 -15.22 0.23
C SER A 98 -7.16 -16.10 1.15
N GLU A 99 -8.21 -16.71 0.61
CA GLU A 99 -8.94 -17.77 1.29
C GLU A 99 -8.10 -19.06 1.21
N GLU A 100 -7.03 -19.13 1.99
CA GLU A 100 -6.40 -20.43 2.30
C GLU A 100 -7.27 -21.10 3.36
N LEU A 101 -8.20 -21.94 2.88
CA LEU A 101 -8.96 -22.91 3.68
C LEU A 101 -8.08 -24.11 4.08
#